data_AF-A0A2V8QVU5-F1
#
_entry.id   AF-A0A2V8QVU5-F1
#
_cell.length_a   1.000
_cell.length_b   1.000
_cell.length_c   1.000
_cell.angle_alpha   90.00
_cell.angle_beta   90.00
_cell.angle_gamma   90.00
#
_symmetry.space_group_name_H-M   'P 1'
#
loop_
_entity.id
_entity.type
_entity.pdbx_description
1 polymer ?
#
loop_
_entity_poly.entity_id
_entity_poly.type
_entity_poly.pdbx_seq_one_letter_code
_entity_poly.pdbx_strand_id
1 'polypeptide(L)'
;RRGPGHDWCVVRLGAAGRVVRVEVDTSHFKGNYPESCSLEAACAPEGTGDMGESVNDIAALDSLSWRELLPRTRLQAHTRHFFEEELQDAGTATHARFQIFPDGGVSRLRLYGTILD
;
A
#
# COMPACT_ATOMS: atom_id res chain seq x y z
N ARG A 1 0.92 16.88 5.54
CA ARG A 1 0.18 17.53 6.66
C ARG A 1 1.10 17.53 7.88
N ARG A 2 1.21 18.61 8.70
CA ARG A 2 2.06 18.61 9.93
C ARG A 2 1.18 18.55 11.18
N GLY A 3 0.84 17.34 11.60
CA GLY A 3 0.21 17.01 12.87
C GLY A 3 0.64 15.59 13.26
N PRO A 4 0.40 15.13 14.51
CA PRO A 4 0.71 13.76 14.89
C PRO A 4 0.00 12.77 13.95
N GLY A 5 0.72 11.76 13.48
CA GLY A 5 0.22 10.76 12.54
C GLY A 5 1.21 10.43 11.43
N HIS A 6 0.70 9.79 10.38
CA HIS A 6 1.41 9.46 9.16
C HIS A 6 0.48 9.68 7.95
N ASP A 7 1.03 9.98 6.78
CA ASP A 7 0.25 10.07 5.54
C ASP A 7 0.04 8.67 4.96
N TRP A 8 -1.15 8.39 4.41
CA TRP A 8 -1.49 7.10 3.81
C TRP A 8 -2.39 7.27 2.60
N CYS A 9 -2.42 6.24 1.75
CA CYS A 9 -3.40 6.09 0.69
C CYS A 9 -3.88 4.64 0.58
N VAL A 10 -5.11 4.45 0.11
CA VAL A 10 -5.64 3.13 -0.23
C VAL A 10 -5.80 3.05 -1.74
N VAL A 11 -5.34 1.94 -2.31
CA VAL A 11 -5.43 1.64 -3.74
C VAL A 11 -6.26 0.37 -3.92
N ARG A 12 -7.30 0.45 -4.74
CA ARG A 12 -8.01 -0.72 -5.24
C ARG A 12 -7.20 -1.36 -6.38
N LEU A 13 -6.94 -2.64 -6.29
CA LEU A 13 -6.22 -3.39 -7.31
C LEU A 13 -7.13 -3.61 -8.53
N GLY A 14 -6.53 -3.69 -9.72
CA GLY A 14 -7.29 -3.94 -10.96
C GLY A 14 -7.99 -5.30 -11.01
N ALA A 15 -7.50 -6.26 -10.24
CA ALA A 15 -8.10 -7.58 -10.04
C ALA A 15 -7.72 -8.12 -8.67
N ALA A 16 -8.51 -9.08 -8.16
CA ALA A 16 -8.14 -9.83 -6.96
C ALA A 16 -6.90 -10.68 -7.24
N GLY A 17 -5.93 -10.68 -6.32
CA GLY A 17 -4.67 -11.39 -6.55
C GLY A 17 -3.77 -11.46 -5.34
N ARG A 18 -2.63 -12.16 -5.49
CA ARG A 18 -1.57 -12.22 -4.47
C ARG A 18 -0.41 -11.32 -4.90
N VAL A 19 -0.01 -10.41 -4.01
CA VAL A 19 1.17 -9.55 -4.24
C VAL A 19 2.43 -10.37 -3.95
N VAL A 20 3.37 -10.38 -4.88
CA VAL A 20 4.64 -11.13 -4.79
C VAL A 20 5.87 -10.22 -4.85
N ARG A 21 5.70 -8.97 -5.30
CA ARG A 21 6.75 -7.97 -5.30
C ARG A 21 6.18 -6.56 -5.17
N VAL A 22 6.88 -5.72 -4.43
CA VAL A 22 6.56 -4.30 -4.28
C VAL A 22 7.72 -3.46 -4.79
N GLU A 23 7.41 -2.39 -5.53
CA GLU A 23 8.37 -1.31 -5.79
C GLU A 23 7.89 -0.01 -5.15
N VAL A 24 8.75 0.60 -4.33
CA VAL A 24 8.56 1.97 -3.80
C VAL A 24 9.65 2.87 -4.39
N ASP A 25 9.25 3.77 -5.27
CA ASP A 25 10.14 4.68 -5.98
C ASP A 25 10.09 6.08 -5.38
N THR A 26 11.21 6.53 -4.82
CA THR A 26 11.40 7.88 -4.27
C THR A 26 12.20 8.79 -5.21
N SER A 27 12.31 8.43 -6.49
CA SER A 27 12.96 9.26 -7.51
C SER A 27 12.46 10.71 -7.46
N HIS A 28 13.35 11.65 -7.74
CA HIS A 28 13.19 13.11 -7.59
C HIS A 28 13.01 13.65 -6.16
N PHE A 29 12.66 12.85 -5.16
CA PHE A 29 12.55 13.27 -3.77
C PHE A 29 13.90 13.14 -3.05
N LYS A 30 14.71 14.20 -3.08
CA LYS A 30 16.08 14.23 -2.51
C LYS A 30 16.14 14.71 -1.05
N GLY A 31 15.19 15.58 -0.66
CA GLY A 31 15.15 16.17 0.69
C GLY A 31 13.80 16.03 1.41
N ASN A 32 12.78 15.55 0.70
CA ASN A 32 11.41 15.38 1.21
C ASN A 32 10.83 14.01 0.85
N TYR A 33 11.67 12.97 0.81
CA TYR A 33 11.21 11.58 0.79
C TYR A 33 10.81 11.16 2.21
N PRO A 34 9.90 10.18 2.39
CA PRO A 34 9.55 9.69 3.71
C PRO A 34 10.72 8.94 4.36
N GLU A 35 10.83 8.97 5.69
CA GLU A 35 11.85 8.19 6.41
C GLU A 35 11.63 6.68 6.23
N SER A 36 10.37 6.26 6.23
CA SER A 36 9.98 4.86 6.12
C SER A 36 8.57 4.72 5.52
N CYS A 37 8.25 3.52 5.07
CA CYS A 37 6.91 3.14 4.65
C CYS A 37 6.51 1.76 5.19
N SER A 38 5.21 1.46 5.14
CA SER A 38 4.67 0.10 5.30
C SER A 38 3.54 -0.13 4.30
N LEU A 39 3.19 -1.40 4.08
CA LEU A 39 2.04 -1.79 3.27
C LEU A 39 1.19 -2.80 4.03
N GLU A 40 -0.11 -2.66 3.88
CA GLU A 40 -1.08 -3.68 4.26
C GLU A 40 -1.93 -4.04 3.05
N ALA A 41 -2.49 -5.25 3.06
CA ALA A 41 -3.42 -5.72 2.06
C ALA A 41 -4.70 -6.24 2.71
N ALA A 42 -5.82 -6.03 2.03
CA ALA A 42 -7.12 -6.51 2.46
C ALA A 42 -7.87 -7.14 1.28
N CYS A 43 -8.73 -8.11 1.60
CA CYS A 43 -9.71 -8.66 0.66
C CYS A 43 -11.10 -8.21 1.11
N ALA A 44 -11.78 -7.45 0.26
CA ALA A 44 -13.19 -7.13 0.47
C ALA A 44 -14.05 -8.40 0.34
N PRO A 45 -15.14 -8.55 1.12
CA PRO A 45 -16.05 -9.70 1.01
C PRO A 45 -16.71 -9.78 -0.37
N GLU A 46 -16.92 -11.00 -0.88
CA GLU A 46 -17.72 -11.23 -2.10
C GLU A 46 -19.15 -10.68 -1.94
N GLY A 47 -19.73 -10.19 -3.03
CA GLY A 47 -21.09 -9.63 -3.01
C GLY A 47 -21.18 -8.19 -2.52
N THR A 48 -20.06 -7.56 -2.13
CA THR A 48 -19.93 -6.09 -2.05
C THR A 48 -19.83 -5.47 -3.45
N GLY A 49 -20.70 -5.92 -4.37
CA GLY A 49 -20.92 -5.23 -5.63
C GLY A 49 -21.31 -3.79 -5.34
N ASP A 50 -20.67 -2.86 -6.04
CA ASP A 50 -20.86 -1.41 -5.97
C ASP A 50 -20.56 -0.70 -4.62
N MET A 51 -20.68 -1.37 -3.48
CA MET A 51 -20.41 -0.82 -2.14
C MET A 51 -18.90 -0.63 -1.87
N GLY A 52 -18.04 -1.33 -2.62
CA GLY A 52 -16.58 -1.11 -2.66
C GLY A 52 -16.12 -0.19 -3.80
N GLU A 53 -17.03 0.49 -4.50
CA GLU A 53 -16.65 1.40 -5.61
C GLU A 53 -16.23 2.79 -5.14
N SER A 54 -16.78 3.28 -4.03
CA SER A 54 -16.31 4.53 -3.47
C SER A 54 -15.11 4.28 -2.58
N VAL A 55 -13.90 4.38 -3.15
CA VAL A 55 -12.65 4.59 -2.39
C VAL A 55 -12.70 5.80 -1.46
N ASN A 56 -13.76 6.62 -1.54
CA ASN A 56 -13.97 7.78 -0.68
C ASN A 56 -14.77 7.46 0.60
N ASP A 57 -15.34 6.26 0.74
CA ASP A 57 -15.94 5.83 2.02
C ASP A 57 -14.85 5.28 2.95
N ILE A 58 -14.26 6.19 3.73
CA ILE A 58 -13.22 5.85 4.71
C ILE A 58 -13.73 4.84 5.75
N ALA A 59 -15.00 4.92 6.15
CA ALA A 59 -15.55 4.01 7.16
C ALA A 59 -15.64 2.58 6.62
N ALA A 60 -16.02 2.42 5.36
CA ALA A 60 -16.01 1.12 4.69
C ALA A 60 -14.57 0.56 4.59
N LEU A 61 -13.58 1.40 4.23
CA LEU A 61 -12.17 0.99 4.13
C LEU A 61 -11.58 0.57 5.49
N ASP A 62 -11.91 1.26 6.57
CA ASP A 62 -11.43 0.93 7.92
C ASP A 62 -12.06 -0.37 8.47
N SER A 63 -13.22 -0.78 7.95
CA SER A 63 -13.87 -2.03 8.33
C SER A 63 -13.23 -3.28 7.73
N LEU A 64 -12.34 -3.11 6.74
CA LEU A 64 -11.65 -4.23 6.10
C LEU A 64 -10.65 -4.90 7.05
N SER A 65 -10.47 -6.20 6.88
CA SER A 65 -9.43 -6.95 7.60
C SER A 65 -8.07 -6.73 6.91
N TRP A 66 -7.39 -5.66 7.33
CA TRP A 66 -6.04 -5.32 6.90
C TRP A 66 -5.00 -6.28 7.49
N ARG A 67 -4.15 -6.83 6.63
CA ARG A 67 -3.03 -7.71 6.98
C ARG A 67 -1.73 -7.07 6.54
N GLU A 68 -0.70 -7.15 7.37
CA GLU A 68 0.63 -6.63 7.03
C GLU A 68 1.16 -7.35 5.78
N LEU A 69 1.56 -6.57 4.78
CA LEU A 69 2.18 -7.05 3.55
C LEU A 69 3.67 -6.68 3.50
N LEU A 70 4.02 -5.46 3.93
CA LEU A 70 5.40 -5.01 4.11
C LEU A 70 5.51 -4.35 5.49
N PRO A 71 6.31 -4.89 6.42
CA PRO A 71 6.59 -4.24 7.69
C PRO A 71 7.18 -2.85 7.50
N ARG A 72 7.20 -2.03 8.56
CA ARG A 72 7.77 -0.68 8.47
C ARG A 72 9.25 -0.71 8.12
N THR A 73 9.58 -0.28 6.90
CA THR A 73 10.93 -0.33 6.33
C THR A 73 11.44 1.06 5.98
N ARG A 74 12.73 1.31 6.22
CA ARG A 74 13.38 2.58 5.89
C ARG A 74 13.52 2.77 4.38
N LEU A 75 13.38 4.01 3.94
CA LEU A 75 13.61 4.43 2.56
C LEU A 75 14.87 5.28 2.47
N GLN A 76 15.38 5.40 1.25
CA GLN A 76 16.51 6.25 0.87
C GLN A 76 16.05 7.31 -0.13
N ALA A 77 16.69 8.47 -0.10
CA ALA A 77 16.43 9.55 -1.05
C ALA A 77 16.67 9.10 -2.49
N HIS A 78 15.84 9.54 -3.45
CA HIS A 78 16.10 9.35 -4.88
C HIS A 78 16.39 7.90 -5.30
N THR A 79 15.69 6.94 -4.70
CA THR A 79 15.98 5.50 -4.81
C THR A 79 14.73 4.70 -5.17
N ARG A 80 14.91 3.69 -6.03
CA ARG A 80 13.91 2.64 -6.29
C ARG A 80 14.17 1.48 -5.34
N HIS A 81 13.20 1.17 -4.51
CA HIS A 81 13.25 0.09 -3.54
C HIS A 81 12.42 -1.06 -4.07
N PHE A 82 12.98 -2.26 -4.09
CA PHE A 82 12.30 -3.48 -4.50
C PHE A 82 12.24 -4.41 -3.30
N PHE A 83 11.04 -4.87 -2.97
CA PHE A 83 10.80 -5.78 -1.85
C PHE A 83 10.18 -7.06 -2.38
N GLU A 84 10.78 -8.18 -2.04
CA GLU A 84 10.33 -9.54 -2.37
C GLU A 84 10.44 -10.41 -1.12
N GLU A 85 11.64 -10.47 -0.53
CA GLU A 85 11.94 -11.28 0.65
C GLU A 85 11.37 -10.69 1.95
N GLU A 86 11.18 -9.38 2.01
CA GLU A 86 10.64 -8.67 3.16
C GLU A 86 9.10 -8.77 3.25
N LEU A 87 8.45 -9.26 2.19
CA LEU A 87 7.00 -9.35 2.13
C LEU A 87 6.48 -10.46 3.04
N GLN A 88 5.41 -10.15 3.75
CA GLN A 88 4.63 -11.13 4.51
C GLN A 88 3.51 -11.70 3.63
N ASP A 89 3.10 -12.95 3.88
CA ASP A 89 1.93 -13.53 3.21
C ASP A 89 0.65 -12.88 3.73
N ALA A 90 0.22 -11.83 3.04
CA ALA A 90 -1.04 -11.13 3.30
C ALA A 90 -2.23 -11.77 2.57
N GLY A 91 -2.08 -12.97 1.98
CA GLY A 91 -3.15 -13.67 1.27
C GLY A 91 -3.63 -12.98 -0.01
N THR A 92 -4.83 -13.34 -0.45
CA THR A 92 -5.53 -12.64 -1.54
C THR A 92 -5.84 -11.20 -1.15
N ALA A 93 -5.62 -10.27 -2.07
CA ALA A 93 -5.85 -8.86 -1.91
C ALA A 93 -6.74 -8.31 -3.02
N THR A 94 -7.65 -7.41 -2.66
CA THR A 94 -8.34 -6.51 -3.59
C THR A 94 -7.98 -5.05 -3.35
N HIS A 95 -7.43 -4.74 -2.17
CA HIS A 95 -7.00 -3.40 -1.77
C HIS A 95 -5.62 -3.47 -1.13
N ALA A 96 -4.86 -2.38 -1.28
CA ALA A 96 -3.61 -2.15 -0.57
C ALA A 96 -3.64 -0.79 0.11
N ARG A 97 -3.17 -0.71 1.37
CA ARG A 97 -2.99 0.53 2.12
C ARG A 97 -1.51 0.82 2.24
N PHE A 98 -1.06 1.89 1.59
CA PHE A 98 0.32 2.37 1.63
C PHE A 98 0.45 3.49 2.64
N GLN A 99 1.38 3.34 3.56
CA GLN A 99 1.61 4.27 4.67
C GLN A 99 3.03 4.80 4.59
N ILE A 100 3.22 6.11 4.75
CA ILE A 100 4.52 6.77 4.75
C ILE A 100 4.70 7.57 6.03
N PHE A 101 5.88 7.52 6.65
CA PHE A 101 6.10 8.07 7.98
C PHE A 101 7.22 9.12 7.99
N PRO A 102 7.01 10.28 8.67
CA PRO A 102 5.71 10.83 9.07
C PRO A 102 4.93 11.40 7.87
N ASP A 103 5.64 11.91 6.88
CA ASP A 103 5.12 12.48 5.64
C ASP A 103 6.26 12.52 4.60
N GLY A 104 5.96 12.89 3.36
CA GLY A 104 6.94 13.01 2.29
C GLY A 104 6.38 12.67 0.93
N GLY A 105 7.25 12.58 -0.06
CA GLY A 105 6.89 12.28 -1.44
C GLY A 105 7.43 10.94 -1.93
N VAL A 106 6.54 10.19 -2.59
CA VAL A 106 6.86 8.96 -3.31
C VAL A 106 6.46 9.17 -4.77
N SER A 107 7.36 8.90 -5.70
CA SER A 107 7.12 9.05 -7.14
C SER A 107 6.16 7.99 -7.65
N ARG A 108 6.39 6.72 -7.31
CA ARG A 108 5.57 5.59 -7.74
C ARG A 108 5.51 4.52 -6.66
N LEU A 109 4.33 3.90 -6.56
CA LEU A 109 4.12 2.61 -5.93
C LEU A 109 3.74 1.63 -7.03
N ARG A 110 4.37 0.44 -7.06
CA ARG A 110 3.96 -0.66 -7.95
C ARG A 110 3.80 -1.93 -7.13
N LEU A 111 2.68 -2.61 -7.32
CA LEU A 111 2.38 -3.90 -6.70
C LEU A 111 2.30 -4.93 -7.82
N TYR A 112 3.21 -5.89 -7.81
CA TYR A 112 3.26 -6.98 -8.77
C TYR A 112 2.70 -8.22 -8.12
N GLY A 113 1.89 -8.96 -8.86
CA GLY A 113 1.18 -10.11 -8.33
C GLY A 113 0.63 -11.02 -9.41
N THR A 114 0.10 -12.15 -8.96
CA THR A 114 -0.69 -13.05 -9.79
C THR A 114 -2.17 -12.79 -9.54
N ILE A 115 -2.95 -12.74 -10.61
CA ILE A 115 -4.41 -12.64 -10.54
C ILE A 115 -4.95 -14.03 -10.14
N LEU A 116 -6.04 -14.05 -9.37
CA LEU A 116 -6.81 -15.28 -9.18
C LEU A 116 -7.78 -15.43 -10.35
N ASP A 117 -7.73 -16.59 -11.00
CA ASP A 117 -8.68 -16.98 -12.05
C ASP A 117 -10.10 -17.17 -11.49
#